data_AF-A0A9K3L923-F1
#
_entry.id   AF-A0A9K3L923-F1
#
_cell.length_a   1.000
_cell.length_b   1.000
_cell.length_c   1.000
_cell.angle_alpha   90.00
_cell.angle_beta   90.00
_cell.angle_gamma   90.00
#
_symmetry.space_group_name_H-M   'P 1'
#
loop_
_entity.id
_entity.type
_entity.pdbx_description
1 polymer ?
#
loop_
_entity_poly.entity_id
_entity_poly.type
_entity_poly.pdbx_seq_one_letter_code
_entity_poly.pdbx_strand_id
1 'polypeptide(L)'
;MEIHIDSRTVCICDGMSRSLHGWQQHVLNVLKRTRMIAIDCKPTFVDDFGTTFVEPGKSADTVHLMINNSREWTIKKTMLVRQKDGWNCGPIACMKLWTMFAPGEVDVCSLHPQEYKRVVVAKFNALVRTLMKEITWSAEENSERRKCELKKSSEQSVIVDTETRSGTKTAGSSIEEDGGRQPPKTETDVRNEARRVACIKRKRNQEIQAEKMVRLRNETLQHVTPGTVVSMKMDPRDVKRARGLLGIVCDRSGNRAGGVQVATEEGIVTADLKKREYFIPSDRYAVQKVQDLALPDKLEVVRQEIMNGLFDLGKQKQKVSMKTAYRLVEGGPPIERKGCGCKGKKCTHFCGCVKAKKKCSLQCSCKGECNNHN
;
A
#
# COMPACT_ATOMS: atom_id res chain seq x y z
N MET A 1 -16.12 -6.60 10.87
CA MET A 1 -17.52 -7.06 10.72
C MET A 1 -17.58 -8.44 11.33
N GLU A 2 -18.52 -8.65 12.23
CA GLU A 2 -18.76 -9.92 12.90
C GLU A 2 -20.17 -10.38 12.57
N ILE A 3 -20.36 -11.68 12.37
CA ILE A 3 -21.65 -12.27 12.02
C ILE A 3 -22.00 -13.26 13.12
N HIS A 4 -23.03 -12.95 13.90
CA HIS A 4 -23.62 -13.83 14.89
C HIS A 4 -24.75 -14.62 14.21
N ILE A 5 -24.50 -15.90 13.98
CA ILE A 5 -25.42 -16.76 13.21
C ILE A 5 -26.70 -16.99 14.03
N ASP A 6 -26.58 -17.32 15.30
CA ASP A 6 -27.71 -17.67 16.18
C ASP A 6 -28.72 -16.53 16.34
N SER A 7 -28.21 -15.30 16.48
CA SER A 7 -29.02 -14.10 16.63
C SER A 7 -29.31 -13.39 15.30
N ARG A 8 -28.89 -13.97 14.16
CA ARG A 8 -28.94 -13.38 12.82
C ARG A 8 -28.54 -11.90 12.81
N THR A 9 -27.46 -11.60 13.52
CA THR A 9 -27.00 -10.23 13.76
C THR A 9 -25.62 -10.01 13.18
N VAL A 10 -25.47 -8.95 12.38
CA VAL A 10 -24.19 -8.48 11.85
C VAL A 10 -23.73 -7.25 12.62
N CYS A 11 -22.61 -7.38 13.30
CA CYS A 11 -21.97 -6.31 14.06
C CYS A 11 -20.90 -5.63 13.20
N ILE A 12 -21.10 -4.34 12.91
CA ILE A 12 -20.14 -3.52 12.15
C ILE A 12 -19.28 -2.73 13.13
N CYS A 13 -18.01 -3.13 13.20
CA CYS A 13 -16.96 -2.35 13.85
C CYS A 13 -16.33 -1.41 12.82
N ASP A 14 -16.66 -0.11 12.91
CA ASP A 14 -16.08 0.92 12.05
C ASP A 14 -15.43 2.03 12.87
N GLY A 15 -14.10 2.10 12.81
CA GLY A 15 -13.31 3.11 13.51
C GLY A 15 -13.48 4.53 12.98
N MET A 16 -14.00 4.70 11.76
CA MET A 16 -14.15 6.01 11.09
C MET A 16 -15.55 6.62 11.25
N SER A 17 -16.41 6.04 12.09
CA SER A 17 -17.78 6.50 12.34
C SER A 17 -18.63 6.66 11.05
N ARG A 18 -18.40 5.85 10.00
CA ARG A 18 -19.21 5.92 8.78
C ARG A 18 -20.64 5.43 9.07
N SER A 19 -21.56 5.84 8.20
CA SER A 19 -22.94 5.36 8.22
C SER A 19 -23.01 3.88 7.82
N LEU A 20 -23.94 3.14 8.43
CA LEU A 20 -24.23 1.75 8.06
C LEU A 20 -24.66 1.61 6.59
N HIS A 21 -25.16 2.68 5.96
CA HIS A 21 -25.50 2.67 4.53
C HIS A 21 -24.31 2.25 3.66
N GLY A 22 -23.10 2.73 3.97
CA GLY A 22 -21.88 2.35 3.23
C GLY A 22 -21.48 0.87 3.38
N TRP A 23 -22.03 0.18 4.38
CA TRP A 23 -21.75 -1.22 4.67
C TRP A 23 -22.76 -2.19 4.07
N GLN A 24 -23.95 -1.72 3.65
CA GLN A 24 -25.06 -2.56 3.16
C GLN A 24 -24.61 -3.53 2.05
N GLN A 25 -23.93 -3.01 1.01
CA GLN A 25 -23.45 -3.84 -0.10
C GLN A 25 -22.40 -4.87 0.34
N HIS A 26 -21.54 -4.51 1.30
CA HIS A 26 -20.52 -5.42 1.82
C HIS A 26 -21.16 -6.57 2.61
N VAL A 27 -22.10 -6.24 3.50
CA VAL A 27 -22.87 -7.23 4.27
C VAL A 27 -23.61 -8.18 3.32
N LEU A 28 -24.31 -7.63 2.32
CA LEU A 28 -25.03 -8.41 1.32
C LEU A 28 -24.11 -9.40 0.60
N ASN A 29 -22.97 -8.92 0.12
CA ASN A 29 -22.02 -9.75 -0.61
C ASN A 29 -21.49 -10.91 0.25
N VAL A 30 -21.25 -10.67 1.55
CA VAL A 30 -20.78 -11.71 2.44
C VAL A 30 -21.88 -12.73 2.71
N LEU A 31 -23.09 -12.30 3.09
CA LEU A 31 -24.21 -13.21 3.35
C LEU A 31 -24.57 -14.08 2.14
N LYS A 32 -24.52 -13.53 0.91
CA LYS A 32 -24.72 -14.31 -0.32
C LYS A 32 -23.60 -15.32 -0.56
N ARG A 33 -22.34 -14.93 -0.37
CA ARG A 33 -21.18 -15.82 -0.60
C ARG A 33 -21.08 -16.94 0.43
N THR A 34 -21.52 -16.69 1.66
CA THR A 34 -21.61 -17.70 2.72
C THR A 34 -22.91 -18.51 2.65
N ARG A 35 -23.77 -18.27 1.64
CA ARG A 35 -25.08 -18.92 1.46
C ARG A 35 -26.01 -18.78 2.68
N MET A 36 -25.81 -17.73 3.49
CA MET A 36 -26.70 -17.37 4.59
C MET A 36 -28.01 -16.72 4.12
N ILE A 37 -28.00 -16.21 2.88
CA ILE A 37 -29.17 -15.78 2.11
C ILE A 37 -29.02 -16.27 0.67
N ALA A 38 -30.13 -16.41 -0.05
CA ALA A 38 -30.10 -16.86 -1.44
C ALA A 38 -29.36 -15.87 -2.36
N ILE A 39 -28.66 -16.38 -3.37
CA ILE A 39 -27.79 -15.56 -4.24
C ILE A 39 -28.62 -14.60 -5.10
N ASP A 40 -29.79 -15.05 -5.52
CA ASP A 40 -30.78 -14.35 -6.36
C ASP A 40 -31.75 -13.48 -5.55
N CYS A 41 -31.71 -13.53 -4.21
CA CYS A 41 -32.62 -12.71 -3.41
C CYS A 41 -32.42 -11.21 -3.67
N LYS A 42 -33.53 -10.48 -3.60
CA LYS A 42 -33.59 -9.01 -3.72
C LYS A 42 -33.94 -8.40 -2.35
N PRO A 43 -32.98 -8.31 -1.42
CA PRO A 43 -33.26 -7.75 -0.11
C PRO A 43 -33.37 -6.24 -0.16
N THR A 44 -34.16 -5.70 0.76
CA THR A 44 -34.23 -4.27 1.06
C THR A 44 -33.65 -4.00 2.45
N PHE A 45 -33.15 -2.80 2.65
CA PHE A 45 -32.63 -2.36 3.95
C PHE A 45 -33.57 -1.30 4.51
N VAL A 46 -34.02 -1.49 5.75
CA VAL A 46 -34.89 -0.55 6.47
C VAL A 46 -34.27 -0.22 7.82
N ASP A 47 -34.49 0.98 8.33
CA ASP A 47 -34.12 1.31 9.72
C ASP A 47 -35.19 0.82 10.72
N ASP A 48 -34.99 1.10 12.01
CA ASP A 48 -35.93 0.75 13.08
C ASP A 48 -37.33 1.40 12.88
N PHE A 49 -37.45 2.42 12.03
CA PHE A 49 -38.70 3.12 11.72
C PHE A 49 -39.36 2.63 10.42
N GLY A 50 -38.79 1.60 9.78
CA GLY A 50 -39.30 1.07 8.51
C GLY A 50 -38.97 1.93 7.29
N THR A 51 -38.16 2.97 7.46
CA THR A 51 -37.76 3.86 6.36
C THR A 51 -36.58 3.28 5.60
N THR A 52 -36.70 3.19 4.27
CA THR A 52 -35.59 2.81 3.37
C THR A 52 -34.58 3.95 3.16
N PHE A 53 -34.97 5.19 3.49
CA PHE A 53 -34.16 6.38 3.34
C PHE A 53 -33.88 7.00 4.71
N VAL A 54 -32.65 6.83 5.19
CA VAL A 54 -32.19 7.64 6.32
C VAL A 54 -31.98 9.06 5.80
N GLU A 55 -32.67 10.04 6.38
CA GLU A 55 -32.52 11.46 6.03
C GLU A 55 -31.02 11.84 5.96
N PRO A 56 -30.58 12.63 4.96
CA PRO A 56 -29.20 13.07 4.85
C PRO A 56 -28.76 13.82 6.12
N GLY A 57 -27.95 13.17 6.96
CA GLY A 57 -27.45 13.73 8.21
C GLY A 57 -27.82 12.94 9.47
N LYS A 58 -28.80 12.03 9.41
CA LYS A 58 -29.03 11.02 10.44
C LYS A 58 -28.31 9.74 10.04
N SER A 59 -27.57 9.14 10.96
CA SER A 59 -26.95 7.81 10.76
C SER A 59 -27.71 6.86 11.65
N ALA A 60 -28.46 5.91 11.07
CA ALA A 60 -29.06 4.85 11.85
C ALA A 60 -27.95 3.95 12.42
N ASP A 61 -28.01 3.68 13.71
CA ASP A 61 -27.08 2.76 14.40
C ASP A 61 -27.52 1.30 14.27
N THR A 62 -28.76 1.07 13.83
CA THR A 62 -29.31 -0.24 13.49
C THR A 62 -30.05 -0.18 12.15
N VAL A 63 -29.87 -1.21 11.32
CA VAL A 63 -30.55 -1.41 10.04
C VAL A 63 -30.99 -2.87 9.96
N HIS A 64 -32.13 -3.15 9.35
CA HIS A 64 -32.66 -4.49 9.13
C HIS A 64 -32.61 -4.86 7.65
N LEU A 65 -32.16 -6.08 7.37
CA LEU A 65 -32.22 -6.70 6.05
C LEU A 65 -33.56 -7.42 5.93
N MET A 66 -34.39 -6.98 5.00
CA MET A 66 -35.68 -7.57 4.68
C MET A 66 -35.57 -8.44 3.44
N ILE A 67 -36.10 -9.66 3.48
CA ILE A 67 -36.27 -10.54 2.33
C ILE A 67 -37.73 -10.98 2.30
N ASN A 68 -38.43 -10.76 1.19
CA ASN A 68 -39.86 -11.06 1.05
C ASN A 68 -40.69 -10.48 2.22
N ASN A 69 -40.42 -9.22 2.58
CA ASN A 69 -41.02 -8.50 3.71
C ASN A 69 -40.81 -9.13 5.10
N SER A 70 -39.92 -10.11 5.23
CA SER A 70 -39.53 -10.70 6.50
C SER A 70 -38.17 -10.18 6.95
N ARG A 71 -38.03 -9.87 8.24
CA ARG A 71 -36.77 -9.41 8.84
C ARG A 71 -35.83 -10.60 9.04
N GLU A 72 -34.91 -10.78 8.10
CA GLU A 72 -34.01 -11.93 8.11
C GLU A 72 -32.74 -11.66 8.91
N TRP A 73 -32.16 -10.45 8.80
CA TRP A 73 -30.92 -10.10 9.50
C TRP A 73 -30.98 -8.71 10.12
N THR A 74 -30.32 -8.54 11.26
CA THR A 74 -30.16 -7.25 11.92
C THR A 74 -28.71 -6.79 11.82
N ILE A 75 -28.48 -5.57 11.34
CA ILE A 75 -27.15 -4.98 11.20
C ILE A 75 -27.03 -3.87 12.22
N LYS A 76 -26.09 -4.00 13.15
CA LYS A 76 -25.86 -3.02 14.22
C LYS A 76 -24.46 -2.45 14.11
N LYS A 77 -24.35 -1.16 14.38
CA LYS A 77 -23.06 -0.52 14.58
C LYS A 77 -22.60 -0.85 15.99
N THR A 78 -21.46 -1.54 16.10
CA THR A 78 -20.87 -1.85 17.40
C THR A 78 -19.76 -0.85 17.65
N MET A 79 -19.98 0.02 18.63
CA MET A 79 -18.95 0.92 19.14
C MET A 79 -17.97 0.13 19.99
N LEU A 80 -16.74 -0.04 19.51
CA LEU A 80 -15.66 -0.46 20.40
C LEU A 80 -14.53 0.56 20.49
N VAL A 81 -14.32 1.43 19.50
CA VAL A 81 -13.35 2.53 19.61
C VAL A 81 -13.68 3.62 18.58
N ARG A 82 -13.81 4.88 19.02
CA ARG A 82 -13.77 6.04 18.11
C ARG A 82 -12.33 6.36 17.74
N GLN A 83 -11.90 6.03 16.51
CA GLN A 83 -10.58 6.42 16.01
C GLN A 83 -10.56 7.96 15.88
N LYS A 84 -9.79 8.65 16.74
CA LYS A 84 -9.63 10.12 16.69
C LYS A 84 -8.58 10.57 15.66
N ASP A 85 -7.85 9.62 15.06
CA ASP A 85 -6.75 9.87 14.12
C ASP A 85 -6.91 9.05 12.83
N GLY A 86 -6.01 9.22 11.85
CA GLY A 86 -6.07 8.54 10.55
C GLY A 86 -5.23 7.26 10.43
N TRP A 87 -4.53 6.84 11.48
CA TRP A 87 -3.45 5.83 11.38
C TRP A 87 -3.56 4.66 12.37
N ASN A 88 -4.49 4.68 13.33
CA ASN A 88 -4.67 3.57 14.28
C ASN A 88 -5.59 2.44 13.80
N CYS A 89 -5.95 2.39 12.51
CA CYS A 89 -6.82 1.34 11.97
C CYS A 89 -6.21 -0.08 12.11
N GLY A 90 -4.88 -0.21 12.01
CA GLY A 90 -4.16 -1.47 12.19
C GLY A 90 -4.27 -2.00 13.63
N PRO A 91 -3.78 -1.25 14.65
CA PRO A 91 -3.89 -1.67 16.05
C PRO A 91 -5.32 -2.01 16.50
N ILE A 92 -6.32 -1.23 16.07
CA ILE A 92 -7.73 -1.50 16.39
C ILE A 92 -8.19 -2.83 15.78
N ALA A 93 -7.83 -3.11 14.53
CA ALA A 93 -8.16 -4.39 13.89
C ALA A 93 -7.50 -5.58 14.61
N CYS A 94 -6.23 -5.45 15.00
CA CYS A 94 -5.50 -6.48 15.76
C CYS A 94 -6.17 -6.77 17.10
N MET A 95 -6.55 -5.73 17.85
CA MET A 95 -7.26 -5.86 19.13
C MET A 95 -8.59 -6.58 18.97
N LYS A 96 -9.35 -6.29 17.91
CA LYS A 96 -10.63 -6.95 17.65
C LYS A 96 -10.48 -8.43 17.31
N LEU A 97 -9.50 -8.76 16.45
CA LEU A 97 -9.15 -10.17 16.20
C LEU A 97 -8.75 -10.87 17.51
N TRP A 98 -8.00 -10.20 18.38
CA TRP A 98 -7.62 -10.76 19.68
C TRP A 98 -8.84 -11.13 20.53
N THR A 99 -9.84 -10.25 20.62
CA THR A 99 -11.08 -10.57 21.38
C THR A 99 -11.83 -11.79 20.84
N MET A 100 -11.64 -12.15 19.56
CA MET A 100 -12.25 -13.34 18.96
C MET A 100 -11.46 -14.61 19.29
N PHE A 101 -10.13 -14.55 19.24
CA PHE A 101 -9.27 -15.73 19.41
C PHE A 101 -8.87 -16.01 20.87
N ALA A 102 -8.88 -14.99 21.72
CA ALA A 102 -8.56 -15.09 23.14
C ALA A 102 -9.52 -14.19 23.96
N PRO A 103 -10.80 -14.61 24.08
CA PRO A 103 -11.80 -13.84 24.82
C PRO A 103 -11.37 -13.67 26.29
N GLY A 104 -11.50 -12.44 26.81
CA GLY A 104 -11.18 -12.11 28.21
C GLY A 104 -9.72 -11.74 28.51
N GLU A 105 -8.79 -11.95 27.58
CA GLU A 105 -7.37 -11.63 27.81
C GLU A 105 -7.09 -10.11 27.74
N VAL A 106 -7.89 -9.37 26.96
CA VAL A 106 -7.77 -7.93 26.82
C VAL A 106 -9.15 -7.30 26.76
N ASP A 107 -9.46 -6.45 27.74
CA ASP A 107 -10.64 -5.61 27.69
C ASP A 107 -10.35 -4.36 26.85
N VAL A 108 -10.74 -4.42 25.58
CA VAL A 108 -10.52 -3.34 24.61
C VAL A 108 -11.33 -2.08 24.99
N CYS A 109 -12.46 -2.24 25.68
CA CYS A 109 -13.36 -1.15 26.05
C CYS A 109 -12.80 -0.27 27.16
N SER A 110 -11.96 -0.81 28.05
CA SER A 110 -11.32 -0.05 29.13
C SER A 110 -9.99 0.61 28.75
N LEU A 111 -9.45 0.29 27.56
CA LEU A 111 -8.15 0.80 27.11
C LEU A 111 -8.29 2.12 26.33
N HIS A 112 -7.42 3.09 26.64
CA HIS A 112 -7.40 4.36 25.90
C HIS A 112 -6.88 4.17 24.47
N PRO A 113 -7.42 4.84 23.44
CA PRO A 113 -7.03 4.60 22.05
C PRO A 113 -5.55 4.79 21.70
N GLN A 114 -4.86 5.64 22.45
CA GLN A 114 -3.41 5.87 22.29
C GLN A 114 -2.58 4.67 22.75
N GLU A 115 -3.12 3.81 23.61
CA GLU A 115 -2.42 2.66 24.18
C GLU A 115 -2.50 1.41 23.30
N TYR A 116 -3.44 1.34 22.35
CA TYR A 116 -3.62 0.15 21.51
C TYR A 116 -2.36 -0.24 20.75
N LYS A 117 -1.66 0.73 20.17
CA LYS A 117 -0.41 0.44 19.46
C LYS A 117 0.61 -0.19 20.41
N ARG A 118 0.74 0.33 21.64
CA ARG A 118 1.67 -0.19 22.64
C ARG A 118 1.30 -1.63 23.02
N VAL A 119 0.02 -1.88 23.33
CA VAL A 119 -0.49 -3.21 23.72
C VAL A 119 -0.32 -4.23 22.59
N VAL A 120 -0.73 -3.88 21.36
CA VAL A 120 -0.61 -4.76 20.19
C VAL A 120 0.85 -5.10 19.90
N VAL A 121 1.75 -4.11 19.93
CA VAL A 121 3.18 -4.34 19.68
C VAL A 121 3.80 -5.18 20.79
N ALA A 122 3.45 -4.94 22.06
CA ALA A 122 3.95 -5.74 23.17
C ALA A 122 3.53 -7.22 23.05
N LYS A 123 2.26 -7.47 22.70
CA LYS A 123 1.74 -8.82 22.48
C LYS A 123 2.35 -9.48 21.25
N PHE A 124 2.48 -8.76 20.14
CA PHE A 124 3.18 -9.26 18.95
C PHE A 124 4.63 -9.67 19.28
N ASN A 125 5.36 -8.83 20.01
CA ASN A 125 6.73 -9.15 20.42
C ASN A 125 6.80 -10.33 21.40
N ALA A 126 5.78 -10.53 22.24
CA ALA A 126 5.70 -11.72 23.09
C ALA A 126 5.50 -12.98 22.23
N LEU A 127 4.56 -12.97 21.29
CA LEU A 127 4.30 -14.07 20.36
C LEU A 127 5.54 -14.42 19.53
N VAL A 128 6.21 -13.41 18.96
CA VAL A 128 7.45 -13.62 18.20
C VAL A 128 8.52 -14.27 19.08
N ARG A 129 8.67 -13.85 20.34
CA ARG A 129 9.64 -14.48 21.26
C ARG A 129 9.29 -15.93 21.57
N THR A 130 8.02 -16.26 21.76
CA THR A 130 7.58 -17.64 22.01
C THR A 130 7.81 -18.52 20.79
N LEU A 131 7.36 -18.07 19.60
CA LEU A 131 7.52 -18.80 18.35
C LEU A 131 8.99 -18.96 17.95
N MET A 132 9.82 -17.93 18.16
CA MET A 132 11.26 -18.03 17.90
C MET A 132 11.92 -19.06 18.82
N LYS A 133 11.52 -19.12 20.09
CA LYS A 133 12.00 -20.15 21.02
C LYS A 133 11.61 -21.56 20.57
N GLU A 134 10.38 -21.77 20.11
CA GLU A 134 9.91 -23.06 19.60
C GLU A 134 10.68 -23.48 18.33
N ILE A 135 10.95 -22.54 17.42
CA ILE A 135 11.73 -22.80 16.21
C ILE A 135 13.19 -23.15 16.56
N THR A 136 13.82 -22.42 17.47
CA THR A 136 15.20 -22.73 17.90
C THR A 136 15.29 -24.05 18.64
N TRP A 137 14.34 -24.33 19.54
CA TRP A 137 14.29 -25.61 20.26
C TRP A 137 14.10 -26.79 19.31
N SER A 138 13.20 -26.68 18.32
CA SER A 138 13.01 -27.72 17.30
C SER A 138 14.25 -27.92 16.41
N ALA A 139 14.99 -26.86 16.12
CA ALA A 139 16.25 -26.95 15.36
C ALA A 139 17.37 -27.62 16.16
N GLU A 140 17.47 -27.34 17.46
CA GLU A 140 18.43 -27.96 18.38
C GLU A 140 18.11 -29.45 18.58
N GLU A 141 16.84 -29.79 18.84
CA GLU A 141 16.40 -31.18 19.01
C GLU A 141 16.62 -32.02 17.73
N ASN A 142 16.41 -31.42 16.55
CA ASN A 142 16.71 -32.07 15.27
C ASN A 142 18.22 -32.21 15.00
N SER A 143 19.03 -31.26 15.47
CA SER A 143 20.50 -31.34 15.41
C SER A 143 21.03 -32.44 16.32
N GLU A 144 20.48 -32.57 17.53
CA GLU A 144 20.83 -33.63 18.47
C GLU A 144 20.39 -35.01 18.00
N ARG A 145 19.17 -35.13 17.42
CA ARG A 145 18.73 -36.37 16.75
C ARG A 145 19.69 -36.80 15.65
N ARG A 146 20.10 -35.87 14.77
CA ARG A 146 21.08 -36.16 13.70
C ARG A 146 22.44 -36.59 14.24
N LYS A 147 22.92 -35.97 15.33
CA LYS A 147 24.19 -36.38 15.98
C LYS A 147 24.09 -37.77 16.60
N CYS A 148 22.93 -38.12 17.17
CA CYS A 148 22.68 -39.45 17.73
C CYS A 148 22.56 -40.53 16.63
N GLU A 149 21.91 -40.21 15.51
CA GLU A 149 21.82 -41.08 14.32
C GLU A 149 23.18 -41.30 13.65
N LEU A 150 24.02 -40.27 13.53
CA LEU A 150 25.39 -40.42 13.02
C LEU A 150 26.26 -41.28 13.94
N LYS A 151 26.10 -41.17 15.27
CA LYS A 151 26.80 -42.05 16.23
C LYS A 151 26.38 -43.50 16.06
N LYS A 152 25.07 -43.77 15.93
CA LYS A 152 24.55 -45.12 15.68
C LYS A 152 25.04 -45.72 14.36
N SER A 153 25.15 -44.90 13.32
CA SER A 153 25.71 -45.31 12.03
C SER A 153 27.21 -45.65 12.12
N SER A 154 27.99 -44.90 12.91
CA SER A 154 29.42 -45.18 13.12
C SER A 154 29.72 -46.40 14.01
N GLU A 155 28.81 -46.75 14.92
CA GLU A 155 28.93 -47.95 15.76
C GLU A 155 28.52 -49.22 15.00
N GLN A 156 27.66 -49.09 13.99
CA GLN A 156 27.18 -50.21 13.17
C GLN A 156 28.15 -50.58 12.03
N SER A 157 29.07 -49.68 11.64
CA SER A 157 30.11 -49.96 10.64
C SER A 157 31.34 -50.71 11.18
N VAL A 158 31.40 -51.02 12.48
CA VAL A 158 32.53 -51.77 13.09
C VAL A 158 32.29 -53.29 13.10
N ILE A 159 31.08 -53.76 12.76
CA ILE A 159 30.69 -55.18 12.91
C ILE A 159 30.73 -55.97 11.58
N VAL A 160 30.98 -55.34 10.42
CA VAL A 160 30.89 -56.02 9.12
C VAL A 160 32.15 -55.82 8.28
N ASP A 161 33.29 -56.30 8.78
CA ASP A 161 34.47 -56.59 7.95
C ASP A 161 34.91 -58.04 8.22
N THR A 162 34.10 -59.00 7.77
CA THR A 162 34.58 -60.34 7.46
C THR A 162 33.68 -60.95 6.39
N GLU A 163 34.33 -61.44 5.34
CA GLU A 163 33.82 -62.29 4.26
C GLU A 163 33.34 -61.66 2.93
N THR A 164 34.31 -61.66 2.00
CA THR A 164 34.24 -62.41 0.71
C THR A 164 33.50 -61.81 -0.49
N ARG A 165 34.29 -61.13 -1.34
CA ARG A 165 34.56 -61.45 -2.76
C ARG A 165 33.47 -62.15 -3.59
N SER A 166 32.89 -61.42 -4.54
CA SER A 166 32.69 -61.85 -5.95
C SER A 166 32.13 -60.69 -6.78
N GLY A 167 32.72 -60.43 -7.95
CA GLY A 167 32.34 -59.32 -8.82
C GLY A 167 31.31 -59.68 -9.88
N THR A 168 30.64 -58.66 -10.44
CA THR A 168 30.49 -58.44 -11.90
C THR A 168 29.74 -57.12 -12.15
N LYS A 169 30.16 -56.42 -13.21
CA LYS A 169 29.53 -55.21 -13.75
C LYS A 169 28.41 -55.60 -14.72
N THR A 170 27.24 -54.95 -14.66
CA THR A 170 26.53 -54.48 -15.88
C THR A 170 25.45 -53.44 -15.56
N ALA A 171 25.24 -52.54 -16.53
CA ALA A 171 24.28 -51.44 -16.56
C ALA A 171 22.86 -51.88 -16.99
N GLY A 172 21.87 -51.04 -16.70
CA GLY A 172 20.49 -51.11 -17.21
C GLY A 172 19.47 -50.86 -16.10
N SER A 173 18.92 -49.65 -15.99
CA SER A 173 17.62 -49.27 -16.58
C SER A 173 16.44 -50.09 -16.06
N SER A 174 15.70 -49.52 -15.10
CA SER A 174 14.23 -49.37 -15.08
C SER A 174 13.81 -48.88 -13.68
N ILE A 175 13.22 -47.69 -13.61
CA ILE A 175 12.52 -47.22 -12.40
C ILE A 175 11.12 -47.83 -12.47
N GLU A 176 10.83 -48.75 -11.56
CA GLU A 176 9.46 -49.20 -11.28
C GLU A 176 8.78 -48.16 -10.39
N GLU A 177 7.67 -47.59 -10.86
CA GLU A 177 6.77 -46.76 -10.08
C GLU A 177 5.94 -47.65 -9.15
N ASP A 178 6.28 -47.66 -7.86
CA ASP A 178 5.45 -48.27 -6.83
C ASP A 178 4.23 -47.38 -6.54
N GLY A 179 3.06 -47.90 -6.88
CA GLY A 179 1.75 -47.27 -6.81
C GLY A 179 1.24 -47.14 -5.37
N GLY A 180 1.73 -46.14 -4.65
CA GLY A 180 1.08 -45.65 -3.44
C GLY A 180 -0.21 -44.88 -3.77
N ARG A 181 -1.36 -45.56 -3.72
CA ARG A 181 -2.70 -44.99 -3.91
C ARG A 181 -2.98 -43.86 -2.91
N GLN A 182 -2.71 -42.61 -3.29
CA GLN A 182 -3.17 -41.45 -2.52
C GLN A 182 -4.70 -41.32 -2.62
N PRO A 183 -5.40 -41.05 -1.51
CA PRO A 183 -6.85 -40.82 -1.54
C PRO A 183 -7.17 -39.59 -2.41
N PRO A 184 -8.32 -39.58 -3.11
CA PRO A 184 -8.69 -38.49 -4.01
C PRO A 184 -8.80 -37.18 -3.22
N LYS A 185 -7.99 -36.19 -3.61
CA LYS A 185 -8.00 -34.85 -3.01
C LYS A 185 -9.38 -34.22 -3.22
N THR A 186 -9.97 -33.70 -2.15
CA THR A 186 -11.25 -32.97 -2.23
C THR A 186 -11.09 -31.70 -3.08
N GLU A 187 -12.16 -31.27 -3.76
CA GLU A 187 -12.15 -30.10 -4.66
C GLU A 187 -11.67 -28.81 -3.95
N THR A 188 -11.90 -28.72 -2.63
CA THR A 188 -11.40 -27.65 -1.76
C THR A 188 -9.89 -27.65 -1.58
N ASP A 189 -9.25 -28.82 -1.55
CA ASP A 189 -7.80 -28.98 -1.36
C ASP A 189 -7.04 -28.58 -2.63
N VAL A 190 -7.55 -28.99 -3.80
CA VAL A 190 -7.03 -28.57 -5.12
C VAL A 190 -7.10 -27.05 -5.29
N ARG A 191 -8.20 -26.42 -4.86
CA ARG A 191 -8.38 -24.97 -4.92
C ARG A 191 -7.44 -24.20 -3.98
N ASN A 192 -7.17 -24.76 -2.80
CA ASN A 192 -6.25 -24.16 -1.82
C ASN A 192 -4.80 -24.25 -2.31
N GLU A 193 -4.40 -25.38 -2.92
CA GLU A 193 -3.07 -25.51 -3.50
C GLU A 193 -2.88 -24.59 -4.71
N ALA A 194 -3.89 -24.48 -5.59
CA ALA A 194 -3.85 -23.54 -6.71
C ALA A 194 -3.69 -22.08 -6.24
N ARG A 195 -4.34 -21.69 -5.13
CA ARG A 195 -4.15 -20.37 -4.50
C ARG A 195 -2.74 -20.21 -3.91
N ARG A 196 -2.20 -21.25 -3.26
CA ARG A 196 -0.84 -21.23 -2.69
C ARG A 196 0.20 -21.03 -3.79
N VAL A 197 0.11 -21.80 -4.87
CA VAL A 197 0.98 -21.68 -6.05
C VAL A 197 0.85 -20.30 -6.70
N ALA A 198 -0.37 -19.77 -6.84
CA ALA A 198 -0.58 -18.42 -7.38
C ALA A 198 0.04 -17.32 -6.49
N CYS A 199 -0.06 -17.44 -5.17
CA CYS A 199 0.60 -16.52 -4.22
C CYS A 199 2.12 -16.57 -4.33
N ILE A 200 2.71 -17.76 -4.41
CA ILE A 200 4.16 -17.95 -4.61
C ILE A 200 4.61 -17.34 -5.93
N LYS A 201 3.88 -17.60 -7.03
CA LYS A 201 4.17 -17.02 -8.34
C LYS A 201 4.08 -15.49 -8.33
N ARG A 202 3.07 -14.93 -7.65
CA ARG A 202 2.93 -13.47 -7.49
C ARG A 202 4.10 -12.87 -6.72
N LYS A 203 4.52 -13.50 -5.61
CA LYS A 203 5.67 -13.07 -4.82
C LYS A 203 6.96 -13.10 -5.65
N ARG A 204 7.22 -14.21 -6.35
CA ARG A 204 8.38 -14.36 -7.23
C ARG A 204 8.39 -13.31 -8.35
N ASN A 205 7.25 -13.04 -8.97
CA ASN A 205 7.15 -12.00 -9.99
C ASN A 205 7.41 -10.60 -9.41
N GLN A 206 6.98 -10.34 -8.17
CA GLN A 206 7.29 -9.09 -7.48
C GLN A 206 8.79 -8.95 -7.19
N GLU A 207 9.45 -10.03 -6.77
CA GLU A 207 10.91 -10.06 -6.54
C GLU A 207 11.67 -9.81 -7.84
N ILE A 208 11.34 -10.52 -8.93
CA ILE A 208 11.96 -10.31 -10.26
C ILE A 208 11.75 -8.88 -10.75
N GLN A 209 10.55 -8.32 -10.58
CA GLN A 209 10.28 -6.92 -10.93
C GLN A 209 11.10 -5.96 -10.06
N ALA A 210 11.20 -6.21 -8.75
CA ALA A 210 12.00 -5.38 -7.85
C ALA A 210 13.48 -5.38 -8.24
N GLU A 211 14.06 -6.56 -8.52
CA GLU A 211 15.44 -6.69 -9.00
C GLU A 211 15.67 -5.94 -10.31
N LYS A 212 14.75 -6.09 -11.27
CA LYS A 212 14.80 -5.35 -12.55
C LYS A 212 14.78 -3.84 -12.32
N MET A 213 13.94 -3.36 -11.40
CA MET A 213 13.85 -1.93 -11.07
C MET A 213 15.11 -1.42 -10.36
N VAL A 214 15.73 -2.21 -9.49
CA VAL A 214 17.02 -1.87 -8.87
C VAL A 214 18.13 -1.80 -9.91
N ARG A 215 18.18 -2.76 -10.84
CA ARG A 215 19.18 -2.79 -11.91
C ARG A 215 19.08 -1.56 -12.82
N LEU A 216 17.89 -1.28 -13.35
CA LEU A 216 17.62 -0.10 -14.19
C LEU A 216 17.99 1.20 -13.47
N ARG A 217 17.70 1.27 -12.17
CA ARG A 217 18.06 2.43 -11.35
C ARG A 217 19.56 2.59 -11.19
N ASN A 218 20.30 1.51 -10.94
CA ASN A 218 21.76 1.56 -10.82
C ASN A 218 22.42 1.93 -12.15
N GLU A 219 21.93 1.37 -13.27
CA GLU A 219 22.35 1.73 -14.62
C GLU A 219 22.16 3.23 -14.88
N THR A 220 20.97 3.78 -14.63
CA THR A 220 20.72 5.23 -14.80
C THR A 220 21.61 6.08 -13.89
N LEU A 221 21.81 5.70 -12.63
CA LEU A 221 22.63 6.47 -11.69
C LEU A 221 24.13 6.46 -12.03
N GLN A 222 24.65 5.42 -12.69
CA GLN A 222 26.05 5.36 -13.12
C GLN A 222 26.38 6.45 -14.14
N HIS A 223 25.44 6.82 -15.00
CA HIS A 223 25.62 7.83 -16.04
C HIS A 223 25.29 9.25 -15.58
N VAL A 224 25.01 9.46 -14.30
CA VAL A 224 24.60 10.75 -13.77
C VAL A 224 25.63 11.30 -12.80
N THR A 225 26.35 12.31 -13.28
CA THR A 225 27.28 13.14 -12.51
C THR A 225 26.81 14.59 -12.49
N PRO A 226 27.27 15.42 -11.53
CA PRO A 226 27.08 16.86 -11.60
C PRO A 226 27.48 17.42 -12.97
N GLY A 227 26.67 18.33 -13.54
CA GLY A 227 26.85 18.87 -14.89
C GLY A 227 26.13 18.10 -16.01
N THR A 228 25.55 16.93 -15.71
CA THR A 228 24.75 16.15 -16.68
C THR A 228 23.41 16.83 -16.97
N VAL A 229 23.03 16.88 -18.25
CA VAL A 229 21.72 17.38 -18.67
C VAL A 229 20.66 16.30 -18.50
N VAL A 230 19.57 16.64 -17.83
CA VAL A 230 18.44 15.75 -17.62
C VAL A 230 17.14 16.43 -18.05
N SER A 231 16.23 15.63 -18.59
CA SER A 231 14.85 16.01 -18.86
C SER A 231 13.94 15.40 -17.81
N MET A 232 13.36 16.23 -16.95
CA MET A 232 12.47 15.84 -15.86
C MET A 232 11.06 15.58 -16.39
N LYS A 233 10.45 14.49 -15.93
CA LYS A 233 9.07 14.11 -16.24
C LYS A 233 8.11 14.78 -15.27
N MET A 234 7.21 15.61 -15.80
CA MET A 234 6.17 16.25 -15.01
C MET A 234 5.12 15.26 -14.53
N ASP A 235 4.52 15.55 -13.37
CA ASP A 235 3.37 14.77 -12.91
C ASP A 235 2.15 15.06 -13.81
N PRO A 236 1.47 14.02 -14.33
CA PRO A 236 0.27 14.22 -15.14
C PRO A 236 -0.86 14.97 -14.43
N ARG A 237 -0.85 15.02 -13.09
CA ARG A 237 -1.79 15.80 -12.27
C ARG A 237 -1.46 17.29 -12.24
N ASP A 238 -0.24 17.68 -12.60
CA ASP A 238 0.22 19.07 -12.62
C ASP A 238 0.14 19.70 -14.00
N VAL A 239 0.46 18.93 -15.05
CA VAL A 239 0.45 19.36 -16.44
C VAL A 239 -0.07 18.23 -17.33
N LYS A 240 -1.11 18.51 -18.14
CA LYS A 240 -1.58 17.57 -19.17
C LYS A 240 -0.63 17.63 -20.38
N ARG A 241 -0.24 16.47 -20.92
CA ARG A 241 0.65 16.36 -22.10
C ARG A 241 1.92 17.21 -21.96
N ALA A 242 2.59 17.11 -20.81
CA ALA A 242 3.78 17.89 -20.53
C ALA A 242 4.94 17.49 -21.46
N ARG A 243 5.70 18.49 -21.91
CA ARG A 243 7.06 18.27 -22.41
C ARG A 243 7.98 18.01 -21.22
N GLY A 244 9.12 17.39 -21.46
CA GLY A 244 10.10 17.16 -20.38
C GLY A 244 10.79 18.48 -20.03
N LEU A 245 10.89 18.80 -18.73
CA LEU A 245 11.56 20.03 -18.26
C LEU A 245 13.07 19.83 -18.22
N LEU A 246 13.83 20.63 -18.96
CA LEU A 246 15.28 20.56 -18.95
C LEU A 246 15.87 21.08 -17.63
N GLY A 247 16.96 20.45 -17.19
CA GLY A 247 17.71 20.87 -16.03
C GLY A 247 19.10 20.23 -15.99
N ILE A 248 19.97 20.78 -15.16
CA ILE A 248 21.33 20.31 -14.92
C ILE A 248 21.42 19.68 -13.55
N VAL A 249 22.04 18.51 -13.45
CA VAL A 249 22.29 17.84 -12.17
C VAL A 249 23.35 18.62 -11.39
N CYS A 250 23.01 19.03 -10.17
CA CYS A 250 23.92 19.72 -9.26
C CYS A 250 24.60 18.76 -8.28
N ASP A 251 23.81 17.83 -7.72
CA ASP A 251 24.28 16.90 -6.70
C ASP A 251 23.47 15.60 -6.73
N ARG A 252 23.98 14.57 -6.06
CA ARG A 252 23.40 13.23 -6.03
C ARG A 252 23.18 12.80 -4.59
N SER A 253 22.02 12.20 -4.33
CA SER A 253 21.70 11.74 -2.99
C SER A 253 22.67 10.64 -2.55
N GLY A 254 23.26 10.82 -1.36
CA GLY A 254 24.07 9.78 -0.71
C GLY A 254 23.27 8.57 -0.21
N ASN A 255 21.94 8.63 -0.26
CA ASN A 255 21.08 7.53 0.19
C ASN A 255 21.12 6.35 -0.77
N ARG A 256 20.94 5.12 -0.25
CA ARG A 256 20.77 3.90 -1.07
C ARG A 256 19.57 4.00 -2.02
N ALA A 257 18.59 4.85 -1.71
CA ALA A 257 17.45 5.18 -2.58
C ALA A 257 17.78 6.13 -3.74
N GLY A 258 18.98 6.75 -3.72
CA GLY A 258 19.53 7.57 -4.79
C GLY A 258 18.62 8.74 -5.16
N GLY A 259 18.99 9.41 -6.25
CA GLY A 259 18.27 10.57 -6.76
C GLY A 259 19.22 11.72 -7.01
N VAL A 260 18.73 12.72 -7.73
CA VAL A 260 19.53 13.83 -8.22
C VAL A 260 18.89 15.14 -7.84
N GLN A 261 19.69 16.09 -7.39
CA GLN A 261 19.26 17.46 -7.25
C GLN A 261 19.51 18.18 -8.58
N VAL A 262 18.51 18.91 -9.06
CA VAL A 262 18.52 19.49 -10.40
C VAL A 262 18.30 20.99 -10.30
N ALA A 263 19.09 21.77 -11.02
CA ALA A 263 18.87 23.18 -11.28
C ALA A 263 18.26 23.40 -12.66
N THR A 264 17.33 24.32 -12.72
CA THR A 264 16.72 24.86 -13.94
C THR A 264 17.19 26.30 -14.14
N GLU A 265 16.83 26.91 -15.27
CA GLU A 265 17.06 28.35 -15.52
C GLU A 265 16.46 29.24 -14.42
N GLU A 266 15.41 28.75 -13.76
CA GLU A 266 14.65 29.50 -12.76
C GLU A 266 15.08 29.16 -11.32
N GLY A 267 16.12 28.34 -11.16
CA GLY A 267 16.69 27.94 -9.87
C GLY A 267 16.57 26.46 -9.55
N ILE A 268 16.88 26.11 -8.30
CA ILE A 268 16.97 24.73 -7.83
C ILE A 268 15.57 24.15 -7.60
N VAL A 269 15.35 22.95 -8.12
CA VAL A 269 14.08 22.23 -7.98
C VAL A 269 13.91 21.70 -6.55
N THR A 270 12.74 21.96 -5.98
CA THR A 270 12.32 21.51 -4.64
C THR A 270 10.95 20.84 -4.67
N ALA A 271 10.68 19.96 -3.69
CA ALA A 271 9.45 19.19 -3.64
C ALA A 271 8.20 20.04 -3.36
N ASP A 272 8.35 21.07 -2.53
CA ASP A 272 7.22 21.76 -1.89
C ASP A 272 7.52 23.24 -1.59
N LEU A 273 6.45 23.98 -1.23
CA LEU A 273 6.50 25.35 -0.70
C LEU A 273 7.47 25.55 0.47
N LYS A 274 7.79 24.48 1.21
CA LYS A 274 8.74 24.51 2.33
C LYS A 274 10.21 24.55 1.90
N LYS A 275 10.50 24.60 0.58
CA LYS A 275 11.84 24.82 -0.01
C LYS A 275 12.93 23.90 0.57
N ARG A 276 12.55 22.67 0.94
CA ARG A 276 13.48 21.63 1.41
C ARG A 276 14.25 21.05 0.23
N GLU A 277 15.43 20.50 0.53
CA GLU A 277 16.19 19.71 -0.43
C GLU A 277 15.34 18.57 -0.98
N TYR A 278 15.42 18.40 -2.29
CA TYR A 278 14.65 17.40 -3.00
C TYR A 278 15.54 16.71 -4.02
N PHE A 279 15.68 15.41 -3.84
CA PHE A 279 16.36 14.54 -4.78
C PHE A 279 15.30 13.85 -5.64
N ILE A 280 15.34 14.16 -6.93
CA ILE A 280 14.44 13.61 -7.93
C ILE A 280 14.84 12.15 -8.18
N PRO A 281 13.91 11.18 -8.05
CA PRO A 281 14.21 9.78 -8.26
C PRO A 281 14.43 9.46 -9.75
N SER A 282 15.16 8.38 -10.04
CA SER A 282 15.62 7.99 -11.39
C SER A 282 14.50 7.71 -12.40
N ASP A 283 13.30 7.38 -11.94
CA ASP A 283 12.12 7.16 -12.78
C ASP A 283 11.51 8.48 -13.31
N ARG A 284 11.76 9.59 -12.61
CA ARG A 284 11.19 10.92 -12.86
C ARG A 284 12.07 11.81 -13.74
N TYR A 285 13.16 11.31 -14.29
CA TYR A 285 13.96 12.02 -15.30
C TYR A 285 14.51 11.07 -16.36
N ALA A 286 15.02 11.63 -17.45
CA ALA A 286 15.78 10.93 -18.48
C ALA A 286 17.06 11.74 -18.77
N VAL A 287 18.20 11.07 -18.89
CA VAL A 287 19.47 11.71 -19.25
C VAL A 287 19.42 12.10 -20.73
N GLN A 288 19.80 13.33 -21.04
CA GLN A 288 19.87 13.83 -22.42
C GLN A 288 21.32 13.90 -22.87
N LYS A 289 21.58 13.50 -24.11
CA LYS A 289 22.90 13.64 -24.72
C LYS A 289 23.07 15.08 -25.19
N VAL A 290 24.13 15.72 -24.73
CA VAL A 290 24.41 17.15 -25.00
C VAL A 290 24.61 17.41 -26.50
N GLN A 291 25.14 16.43 -27.24
CA GLN A 291 25.41 16.55 -28.68
C GLN A 291 24.13 16.76 -29.51
N ASP A 292 22.98 16.32 -28.99
CA ASP A 292 21.71 16.32 -29.71
C ASP A 292 20.78 17.47 -29.29
N LEU A 293 21.21 18.38 -28.40
CA LEU A 293 20.34 19.36 -27.76
C LEU A 293 20.94 20.76 -27.70
N ALA A 294 20.24 21.74 -28.26
CA ALA A 294 20.53 23.16 -28.04
C ALA A 294 20.03 23.57 -26.64
N LEU A 295 20.97 23.85 -25.74
CA LEU A 295 20.66 24.32 -24.38
C LEU A 295 20.41 25.84 -24.40
N PRO A 296 19.42 26.33 -23.64
CA PRO A 296 19.25 27.77 -23.44
C PRO A 296 20.45 28.39 -22.72
N ASP A 297 20.82 29.63 -23.09
CA ASP A 297 22.03 30.31 -22.59
C ASP A 297 22.10 30.35 -21.05
N LYS A 298 20.96 30.64 -20.40
CA LYS A 298 20.85 30.65 -18.93
C LYS A 298 21.20 29.30 -18.31
N LEU A 299 20.78 28.22 -18.96
CA LEU A 299 21.01 26.86 -18.47
C LEU A 299 22.46 26.42 -18.70
N GLU A 300 23.08 26.88 -19.79
CA GLU A 300 24.50 26.62 -20.07
C GLU A 300 25.42 27.34 -19.06
N VAL A 301 25.09 28.58 -18.66
CA VAL A 301 25.81 29.27 -17.58
C VAL A 301 25.76 28.46 -16.28
N VAL A 302 24.57 28.01 -15.88
CA VAL A 302 24.40 27.15 -14.68
C VAL A 302 25.21 25.86 -14.81
N ARG A 303 25.24 25.26 -16.01
CA ARG A 303 26.03 24.06 -16.27
C ARG A 303 27.52 24.31 -16.09
N GLN A 304 28.05 25.40 -16.63
CA GLN A 304 29.46 25.76 -16.46
C GLN A 304 29.81 26.05 -15.01
N GLU A 305 28.96 26.77 -14.27
CA GLU A 305 29.16 27.02 -12.83
C GLU A 305 29.24 25.72 -12.02
N ILE A 306 28.38 24.74 -12.33
CA ILE A 306 28.39 23.42 -11.68
C ILE A 306 29.65 22.63 -12.05
N MET A 307 30.02 22.60 -13.33
CA MET A 307 31.22 21.89 -13.80
C MET A 307 32.51 22.49 -13.23
N ASN A 308 32.55 23.81 -13.05
CA ASN A 308 33.68 24.53 -12.47
C ASN A 308 33.69 24.48 -10.93
N GLY A 309 32.72 23.83 -10.29
CA GLY A 309 32.63 23.73 -8.83
C GLY A 309 32.27 25.04 -8.12
N LEU A 310 31.81 26.06 -8.85
CA LEU A 310 31.44 27.38 -8.33
C LEU A 310 29.97 27.43 -7.88
N PHE A 311 29.18 26.42 -8.22
CA PHE A 311 27.75 26.36 -7.91
C PHE A 311 27.50 25.90 -6.47
N ASP A 312 27.29 26.87 -5.57
CA ASP A 312 26.98 26.61 -4.17
C ASP A 312 25.46 26.44 -3.94
N LEU A 313 25.05 25.20 -3.67
CA LEU A 313 23.66 24.82 -3.37
C LEU A 313 23.06 25.57 -2.17
N GLY A 314 23.88 25.92 -1.18
CA GLY A 314 23.43 26.60 0.04
C GLY A 314 23.21 28.09 -0.16
N LYS A 315 23.98 28.72 -1.07
CA LYS A 315 23.89 30.16 -1.37
C LYS A 315 22.85 30.48 -2.45
N GLN A 316 22.41 29.49 -3.23
CA GLN A 316 21.33 29.65 -4.20
C GLN A 316 20.01 30.03 -3.52
N LYS A 317 19.63 31.31 -3.66
CA LYS A 317 18.42 31.89 -3.04
C LYS A 317 17.14 31.45 -3.75
N GLN A 318 17.22 31.11 -5.03
CA GLN A 318 16.05 30.80 -5.85
C GLN A 318 15.77 29.29 -5.85
N LYS A 319 14.83 28.90 -4.98
CA LYS A 319 14.28 27.54 -4.89
C LYS A 319 12.88 27.54 -5.48
N VAL A 320 12.67 26.74 -6.51
CA VAL A 320 11.41 26.65 -7.26
C VAL A 320 10.84 25.24 -7.21
N SER A 321 9.51 25.12 -7.21
CA SER A 321 8.89 23.81 -7.38
C SER A 321 8.98 23.39 -8.84
N MET A 322 9.03 22.08 -9.12
CA MET A 322 9.09 21.57 -10.51
C MET A 322 7.93 22.11 -11.36
N LYS A 323 6.73 22.26 -10.76
CA LYS A 323 5.54 22.86 -11.40
C LYS A 323 5.71 24.35 -11.72
N THR A 324 6.34 25.09 -10.81
CA THR A 324 6.60 26.52 -11.02
C THR A 324 7.65 26.72 -12.11
N ALA A 325 8.75 25.96 -12.05
CA ALA A 325 9.81 26.01 -13.07
C ALA A 325 9.25 25.68 -14.46
N TYR A 326 8.47 24.60 -14.59
CA TYR A 326 7.81 24.26 -15.85
C TYR A 326 6.94 25.40 -16.41
N ARG A 327 6.18 26.10 -15.54
CA ARG A 327 5.34 27.21 -15.96
C ARG A 327 6.15 28.39 -16.48
N LEU A 328 7.25 28.71 -15.81
CA LEU A 328 8.10 29.85 -16.17
C LEU A 328 8.82 29.60 -17.48
N VAL A 329 9.27 28.36 -17.73
CA VAL A 329 9.99 27.98 -18.95
C VAL A 329 9.04 27.77 -20.13
N GLU A 330 7.99 26.96 -19.99
CA GLU A 330 7.12 26.56 -21.11
C GLU A 330 5.89 27.46 -21.28
N GLY A 331 5.65 28.44 -20.39
CA GLY A 331 4.53 29.36 -20.47
C GLY A 331 3.13 28.73 -20.33
N GLY A 332 3.04 27.43 -19.99
CA GLY A 332 1.78 26.69 -20.00
C GLY A 332 0.79 27.17 -18.93
N PRO A 333 -0.50 27.37 -19.27
CA PRO A 333 -1.51 27.71 -18.27
C PRO A 333 -1.59 26.60 -17.21
N PRO A 334 -1.77 26.93 -15.93
CA PRO A 334 -1.99 25.91 -14.90
C PRO A 334 -3.15 25.00 -15.34
N ILE A 335 -3.13 23.72 -14.96
CA ILE A 335 -4.38 22.96 -14.91
C ILE A 335 -5.37 23.81 -14.11
N GLU A 336 -6.42 24.27 -14.80
CA GLU A 336 -7.47 25.08 -14.20
C GLU A 336 -7.90 24.41 -12.91
N ARG A 337 -7.90 25.18 -11.82
CA ARG A 337 -8.24 24.64 -10.50
C ARG A 337 -9.65 24.07 -10.61
N LYS A 338 -9.78 22.78 -10.28
CA LYS A 338 -11.10 22.16 -10.08
C LYS A 338 -11.93 23.10 -9.23
N GLY A 339 -13.09 23.50 -9.75
CA GLY A 339 -13.96 24.40 -9.02
C GLY A 339 -14.46 23.79 -7.71
N CYS A 340 -15.08 24.63 -6.89
CA CYS A 340 -15.79 24.15 -5.71
C CYS A 340 -16.81 23.07 -6.09
N GLY A 341 -16.96 22.05 -5.25
CA GLY A 341 -18.02 21.03 -5.34
C GLY A 341 -19.26 21.38 -4.52
N CYS A 342 -19.54 22.67 -4.33
CA CYS A 342 -20.67 23.14 -3.54
C CYS A 342 -22.00 22.73 -4.19
N LYS A 343 -22.94 22.22 -3.40
CA LYS A 343 -24.30 21.89 -3.86
C LYS A 343 -25.23 23.09 -3.59
N GLY A 344 -26.21 23.31 -4.46
CA GLY A 344 -27.26 24.31 -4.25
C GLY A 344 -26.91 25.74 -4.66
N LYS A 345 -26.06 25.94 -5.68
CA LYS A 345 -25.74 27.24 -6.32
C LYS A 345 -25.12 28.32 -5.40
N LYS A 346 -25.01 28.10 -4.09
CA LYS A 346 -24.44 29.06 -3.11
C LYS A 346 -23.12 28.56 -2.52
N CYS A 347 -22.12 29.45 -2.45
CA CYS A 347 -20.85 29.20 -1.77
C CYS A 347 -20.90 29.77 -0.35
N THR A 348 -21.29 28.93 0.61
CA THR A 348 -21.30 29.32 2.03
C THR A 348 -19.90 29.27 2.64
N HIS A 349 -19.77 29.60 3.92
CA HIS A 349 -18.53 29.48 4.69
C HIS A 349 -17.94 28.05 4.71
N PHE A 350 -18.72 27.03 4.32
CA PHE A 350 -18.24 25.66 4.14
C PHE A 350 -17.49 25.43 2.81
N CYS A 351 -17.60 26.35 1.85
CA CYS A 351 -16.90 26.26 0.57
C CYS A 351 -15.37 26.29 0.76
N GLY A 352 -14.67 25.36 0.10
CA GLY A 352 -13.21 25.29 0.15
C GLY A 352 -12.52 26.57 -0.35
N CYS A 353 -13.11 27.27 -1.33
CA CYS A 353 -12.61 28.55 -1.82
C CYS A 353 -12.74 29.65 -0.75
N VAL A 354 -13.91 29.72 -0.09
CA VAL A 354 -14.17 30.69 0.99
C VAL A 354 -13.25 30.46 2.17
N LYS A 355 -13.09 29.20 2.61
CA LYS A 355 -12.15 28.82 3.68
C LYS A 355 -10.70 29.19 3.36
N ALA A 356 -10.31 29.05 2.09
CA ALA A 356 -8.99 29.41 1.61
C ALA A 356 -8.81 30.91 1.33
N LYS A 357 -9.80 31.75 1.68
CA LYS A 357 -9.85 33.21 1.42
C LYS A 357 -9.62 33.54 -0.06
N LYS A 358 -10.20 32.77 -0.97
CA LYS A 358 -10.05 32.91 -2.44
C LYS A 358 -11.41 32.97 -3.12
N LYS A 359 -11.47 33.70 -4.24
CA LYS A 359 -12.63 33.74 -5.13
C LYS A 359 -12.79 32.42 -5.91
N CYS A 360 -14.03 32.05 -6.22
CA CYS A 360 -14.37 30.88 -7.01
C CYS A 360 -14.02 31.11 -8.49
N SER A 361 -13.47 30.09 -9.15
CA SER A 361 -13.25 30.10 -10.61
C SER A 361 -14.56 29.80 -11.36
N LEU A 362 -14.57 30.09 -12.67
CA LEU A 362 -15.66 29.72 -13.59
C LEU A 362 -15.96 28.22 -13.60
N GLN A 363 -15.00 27.38 -13.19
CA GLN A 363 -15.17 25.94 -13.04
C GLN A 363 -15.97 25.52 -11.80
N CYS A 364 -16.42 26.45 -10.93
CA CYS A 364 -17.22 26.09 -9.76
C CYS A 364 -18.52 25.38 -10.17
N SER A 365 -18.91 24.38 -9.39
CA SER A 365 -20.18 23.65 -9.58
C SER A 365 -21.42 24.55 -9.57
N CYS A 366 -21.32 25.74 -8.97
CA CYS A 366 -22.37 26.76 -8.96
C CYS A 366 -22.52 27.52 -10.29
N LYS A 367 -21.67 27.27 -11.30
CA LYS A 367 -21.76 27.83 -12.66
C LYS A 367 -21.95 29.37 -12.71
N GLY A 368 -21.22 30.11 -11.87
CA GLY A 368 -21.28 31.58 -11.84
C GLY A 368 -22.37 32.18 -10.94
N GLU A 369 -23.36 31.41 -10.50
CA GLU A 369 -24.42 31.90 -9.59
C GLU A 369 -23.99 31.92 -8.10
N CYS A 370 -22.73 31.60 -7.80
CA CYS A 370 -22.24 31.63 -6.43
C CYS A 370 -21.96 33.05 -5.95
N ASN A 371 -22.31 33.36 -4.72
CA ASN A 371 -21.94 34.57 -3.98
C ASN A 371 -20.42 34.77 -3.71
N ASN A 372 -19.54 33.90 -4.21
CA ASN A 372 -18.08 34.01 -4.05
C ASN A 372 -17.37 34.06 -5.41
N HIS A 373 -17.97 34.70 -6.42
CA HIS A 373 -17.37 34.92 -7.73
C HIS A 373 -16.47 36.17 -7.74
N ASN A 374 -15.70 36.32 -8.83
CA ASN A 374 -14.83 37.47 -9.08
C ASN A 374 -15.64 38.71 -9.41
#